data_AF-A0A6G3D1F9-F1
#
_entry.id   AF-A0A6G3D1F9-F1
#
_cell.length_a   1.000
_cell.length_b   1.000
_cell.length_c   1.000
_cell.angle_alpha   90.00
_cell.angle_beta   90.00
_cell.angle_gamma   90.00
#
_symmetry.space_group_name_H-M   'P 1'
#
loop_
_entity.id
_entity.type
_entity.pdbx_description
1 polymer ?
#
loop_
_entity_poly.entity_id
_entity_poly.type
_entity_poly.pdbx_seq_one_letter_code
_entity_poly.pdbx_strand_id
1 'polypeptide(L)'
;MPADTISLGDVTITRVVEWSGPIRTARFIIPDSDEETWRDNQEWLAPDFWTPADDAYHCHIQTWVLRSEGRTILVDTGVGN
;
A
#
# COMPACT_ATOMS: atom_id res chain seq x y z
N MET A 1 -13.35 -7.82 7.77
CA MET A 1 -12.29 -7.51 6.79
C MET A 1 -11.56 -8.81 6.48
N PRO A 2 -11.86 -9.50 5.36
CA PRO A 2 -11.12 -10.69 4.96
C PRO A 2 -9.82 -10.26 4.24
N ALA A 3 -8.72 -10.99 4.29
CA ALA A 3 -7.95 -11.29 5.49
C ALA A 3 -6.61 -10.55 5.32
N ASP A 4 -6.33 -9.52 6.13
CA ASP A 4 -4.99 -8.90 6.20
C ASP A 4 -3.94 -9.88 6.77
N THR A 5 -4.28 -11.15 6.91
CA THR A 5 -3.42 -12.19 7.46
C THR A 5 -3.31 -13.35 6.50
N ILE A 6 -2.08 -13.72 6.18
CA ILE A 6 -1.74 -14.91 5.42
C ILE A 6 -0.88 -15.84 6.29
N SER A 7 -0.89 -17.13 5.97
CA SER A 7 0.10 -18.08 6.47
C SER A 7 1.09 -18.38 5.35
N LEU A 8 2.38 -18.24 5.65
CA LEU A 8 3.47 -18.66 4.77
C LEU A 8 4.34 -19.66 5.53
N GLY A 9 4.14 -20.95 5.24
CA GLY A 9 4.67 -22.02 6.09
C GLY A 9 4.13 -21.90 7.52
N ASP A 10 5.02 -21.97 8.51
CA ASP A 10 4.68 -21.86 9.93
C ASP A 10 4.63 -20.40 10.44
N VAL A 11 4.69 -19.41 9.52
CA VAL A 11 4.65 -17.98 9.85
C VAL A 11 3.28 -17.41 9.54
N THR A 12 2.66 -16.80 10.53
CA THR A 12 1.47 -15.96 10.33
C THR A 12 1.91 -14.52 10.11
N ILE A 13 1.55 -13.95 8.96
CA ILE A 13 1.91 -12.58 8.54
C ILE A 13 0.64 -11.75 8.54
N THR A 14 0.54 -10.75 9.43
CA THR A 14 -0.58 -9.81 9.48
C THR A 14 -0.13 -8.42 9.00
N ARG A 15 -0.79 -7.89 7.98
CA ARG A 15 -0.69 -6.49 7.56
C ARG A 15 -1.44 -5.60 8.54
N VAL A 16 -0.83 -4.50 8.93
CA VAL A 16 -1.45 -3.46 9.76
C VAL A 16 -1.32 -2.15 8.99
N VAL A 17 -2.45 -1.64 8.47
CA VAL A 17 -2.49 -0.37 7.75
C VAL A 17 -2.62 0.77 8.76
N GLU A 18 -1.66 1.69 8.76
CA GLU A 18 -1.70 2.92 9.56
C GLU A 18 -2.52 4.00 8.84
N TRP A 19 -2.27 4.15 7.54
CA TRP A 19 -2.96 5.15 6.72
C TRP A 19 -3.09 4.68 5.28
N SER A 20 -4.18 5.11 4.63
CA SER A 20 -4.42 4.91 3.20
C SER A 20 -5.10 6.14 2.63
N GLY A 21 -4.57 6.68 1.53
CA GLY A 21 -5.17 7.85 0.88
C GLY A 21 -4.28 8.51 -0.17
N PRO A 22 -4.77 9.62 -0.74
CA PRO A 22 -4.02 10.44 -1.69
C PRO A 22 -2.92 11.25 -0.98
N ILE A 23 -1.69 11.16 -1.46
CA ILE A 23 -0.57 11.90 -0.86
C ILE A 23 -0.12 13.09 -1.72
N ARG A 24 -0.03 12.92 -3.04
CA ARG A 24 0.37 13.91 -4.05
C ARG A 24 -0.14 13.46 -5.42
N THR A 25 0.06 14.29 -6.44
CA THR A 25 -0.20 13.85 -7.81
C THR A 25 0.73 12.72 -8.21
N ALA A 26 0.29 11.84 -9.11
CA ALA A 26 1.10 10.77 -9.66
C ALA A 26 2.40 11.29 -10.29
N ARG A 27 2.33 12.43 -10.99
CA ARG A 27 3.48 13.15 -11.59
C ARG A 27 4.42 13.79 -10.57
N PHE A 28 4.00 13.99 -9.33
CA PHE A 28 4.93 14.41 -8.29
C PHE A 28 5.71 13.21 -7.74
N ILE A 29 5.06 12.05 -7.60
CA ILE A 29 5.66 10.83 -7.04
C ILE A 29 6.53 10.10 -8.08
N ILE A 30 6.10 10.08 -9.34
CA ILE A 30 6.78 9.42 -10.47
C ILE A 30 6.91 10.45 -11.61
N PRO A 31 7.90 11.38 -11.52
CA PRO A 31 7.98 12.58 -12.36
C PRO A 31 8.03 12.34 -13.87
N ASP A 32 8.70 11.27 -14.29
CA ASP A 32 8.92 11.00 -15.71
C ASP A 32 7.81 10.10 -16.32
N SER A 33 6.75 9.80 -15.57
CA SER A 33 5.61 9.03 -16.10
C SER A 33 4.63 9.95 -16.83
N ASP A 34 4.30 9.62 -18.08
CA ASP A 34 3.33 10.37 -18.88
C ASP A 34 1.87 10.07 -18.47
N GLU A 35 0.94 10.93 -18.86
CA GLU A 35 -0.48 10.74 -18.52
C GLU A 35 -1.08 9.53 -19.27
N GLU A 36 -0.69 9.32 -20.53
CA GLU A 36 -1.22 8.27 -21.40
C GLU A 36 -0.98 6.88 -20.79
N THR A 37 0.22 6.60 -20.28
CA THR A 37 0.52 5.33 -19.61
C THR A 37 -0.42 5.07 -18.45
N TRP A 38 -0.78 6.08 -17.66
CA TRP A 38 -1.69 5.87 -16.51
C TRP A 38 -3.14 5.67 -16.96
N ARG A 39 -3.56 6.37 -18.01
CA ARG A 39 -4.90 6.20 -18.61
C ARG A 39 -5.06 4.81 -19.23
N ASP A 40 -4.06 4.34 -19.97
CA ASP A 40 -4.05 3.02 -20.60
C ASP A 40 -4.09 1.89 -19.56
N ASN A 41 -3.58 2.15 -18.36
CA ASN A 41 -3.48 1.20 -17.25
C ASN A 41 -4.54 1.44 -16.16
N GLN A 42 -5.56 2.27 -16.43
CA GLN A 42 -6.52 2.69 -15.41
C GLN A 42 -7.28 1.49 -14.77
N GLU A 43 -7.48 0.40 -15.51
CA GLU A 43 -8.24 -0.76 -15.05
C GLU A 43 -7.63 -1.49 -13.84
N TRP A 44 -6.31 -1.41 -13.65
CA TRP A 44 -5.63 -2.01 -12.50
C TRP A 44 -5.05 -0.97 -11.54
N LEU A 45 -4.95 0.29 -11.97
CA LEU A 45 -4.49 1.39 -11.14
C LEU A 45 -5.61 2.02 -10.30
N ALA A 46 -6.80 2.19 -10.86
CA ALA A 46 -7.92 2.83 -10.18
C ALA A 46 -8.93 1.80 -9.65
N PRO A 47 -9.43 1.95 -8.41
CA PRO A 47 -9.22 3.09 -7.50
C PRO A 47 -8.03 2.94 -6.53
N ASP A 48 -7.36 1.78 -6.53
CA ASP A 48 -6.51 1.39 -5.38
C ASP A 48 -5.14 2.10 -5.33
N PHE A 49 -4.60 2.53 -6.47
CA PHE A 49 -3.27 3.13 -6.61
C PHE A 49 -3.30 4.54 -7.24
N TRP A 50 -4.36 4.88 -7.95
CA TRP A 50 -4.52 6.15 -8.64
C TRP A 50 -5.97 6.62 -8.66
N THR A 51 -6.20 7.91 -8.38
CA THR A 51 -7.49 8.58 -8.56
C THR A 51 -7.43 9.48 -9.79
N PRO A 52 -8.09 9.11 -10.90
CA PRO A 52 -7.93 9.86 -12.16
C PRO A 52 -8.55 11.26 -12.16
N ALA A 53 -9.43 11.56 -11.20
CA ALA A 53 -10.18 12.82 -11.14
C ALA A 53 -9.32 14.01 -10.67
N ASP A 54 -8.37 13.76 -9.77
CA ASP A 54 -7.48 14.75 -9.16
C ASP A 54 -6.00 14.43 -9.39
N ASP A 55 -5.73 13.44 -10.24
CA ASP A 55 -4.42 12.89 -10.51
C ASP A 55 -3.70 12.32 -9.26
N ALA A 56 -4.43 11.94 -8.21
CA ALA A 56 -3.79 11.58 -6.96
C ALA A 56 -3.20 10.17 -6.96
N TYR A 57 -1.93 10.05 -6.54
CA TYR A 57 -1.33 8.78 -6.16
C TYR A 57 -1.87 8.35 -4.79
N HIS A 58 -2.49 7.17 -4.76
CA HIS A 58 -3.04 6.58 -3.55
C HIS A 58 -1.99 5.66 -2.92
N CYS A 59 -1.59 5.95 -1.69
CA CYS A 59 -0.55 5.19 -1.00
C CYS A 59 -1.05 4.54 0.28
N HIS A 60 -0.35 3.51 0.72
CA HIS A 60 -0.56 2.84 1.99
C HIS A 60 0.70 2.98 2.86
N ILE A 61 0.52 3.54 4.05
CA ILE A 61 1.49 3.47 5.12
C ILE A 61 1.07 2.28 5.98
N GLN A 62 1.95 1.30 6.08
CA GLN A 62 1.61 0.02 6.69
C GLN A 62 2.85 -0.63 7.31
N THR A 63 2.58 -1.51 8.25
CA THR A 63 3.54 -2.30 9.03
C THR A 63 3.11 -3.76 8.98
N TRP A 64 4.04 -4.69 9.25
CA TRP A 64 3.72 -6.11 9.30
C TRP A 64 4.02 -6.72 10.67
N VAL A 65 3.08 -7.50 11.18
CA VAL A 65 3.24 -8.30 12.40
C VAL A 65 3.41 -9.75 12.00
N LEU A 66 4.60 -10.30 12.25
CA LEU A 66 4.93 -11.69 12.01
C LEU A 66 4.86 -12.47 13.33
N ARG A 67 4.18 -13.61 13.31
CA ARG A 67 4.17 -14.58 14.41
C ARG A 67 4.83 -15.87 13.92
N SER A 68 5.95 -16.25 14.53
CA SER A 68 6.74 -17.43 14.18
C SER A 68 7.47 -17.95 15.42
N GLU A 69 7.46 -19.26 15.65
CA GLU A 69 8.16 -19.91 16.78
C GLU A 69 7.90 -19.25 18.15
N GLY A 70 6.68 -18.79 18.40
CA GLY A 70 6.30 -18.09 19.64
C GLY A 70 6.82 -16.65 19.76
N ARG A 71 7.54 -16.13 18.75
CA ARG A 71 8.00 -14.74 18.68
C ARG A 71 6.97 -13.88 17.96
N THR A 72 6.89 -12.62 18.38
CA THR A 72 6.19 -11.55 17.65
C THR A 72 7.24 -10.59 17.11
N ILE A 73 7.26 -10.39 15.79
CA ILE A 73 8.22 -9.55 15.09
C ILE A 73 7.44 -8.45 14.39
N LEU A 74 7.91 -7.21 14.56
CA LEU A 74 7.36 -6.04 13.88
C LEU A 74 8.34 -5.62 12.78
N VAL A 75 7.83 -5.46 11.55
CA VAL A 75 8.61 -4.98 10.40
C VAL A 75 8.12 -3.58 10.04
N ASP A 76 9.02 -2.60 10.20
CA ASP A 76 8.74 -1.16 10.24
C ASP A 76 7.78 -0.75 11.37
N THR A 77 7.65 0.56 11.61
CA THR A 77 6.84 1.10 12.72
C THR A 77 5.93 2.26 12.29
N GLY A 78 5.68 2.39 10.99
CA GLY A 78 4.87 3.48 10.44
C GLY A 78 5.50 4.87 10.59
N VAL A 79 4.69 5.93 10.52
CA VAL A 79 5.16 7.32 10.60
C VAL A 79 5.25 7.80 12.04
N GLY A 80 4.35 7.35 12.92
CA GLY A 80 4.25 7.83 14.30
C GLY A 80 3.36 9.07 14.45
N ASN A 81 3.60 9.86 15.51
CA ASN A 81 2.86 11.09 15.82
C ASN A 81 3.55 12.36 15.31
#